data_AF-A0A060BSU1-F1
#
_entry.id   AF-A0A060BSU1-F1
#
_cell.length_a   1.000
_cell.length_b   1.000
_cell.length_c   1.000
_cell.angle_alpha   90.00
_cell.angle_beta   90.00
_cell.angle_gamma   90.00
#
_symmetry.space_group_name_H-M   'P 1'
#
loop_
_entity.id
_entity.type
_entity.pdbx_description
1 polymer ?
#
loop_
_entity_poly.entity_id
_entity_poly.type
_entity_poly.pdbx_seq_one_letter_code
_entity_poly.pdbx_strand_id
1 'polypeptide(L)' 'MPTMIYDRNGKQIAELGEERRYPVAMDQIPENLQNAVVAVEDARFYEHGGVDMMGI' A
#
# COMPACT_ATOMS: atom_id res chain seq x y z
N MET A 1 2.94 -7.64 7.94
CA MET A 1 2.64 -8.54 6.81
C MET A 1 1.82 -9.70 7.37
N PRO A 2 0.83 -10.22 6.64
CA PRO A 2 0.08 -11.38 7.09
C PRO A 2 0.99 -12.60 7.24
N THR A 3 0.59 -13.58 8.04
CA THR A 3 1.25 -14.88 8.10
C THR A 3 0.53 -15.84 7.15
N MET A 4 1.25 -16.43 6.21
CA MET A 4 0.70 -17.36 5.22
C MET A 4 0.88 -18.80 5.69
N ILE A 5 -0.18 -19.60 5.64
CA ILE A 5 -0.15 -21.02 6.00
C ILE A 5 -0.24 -21.88 4.73
N TYR A 6 0.67 -22.84 4.58
CA TYR A 6 0.75 -23.75 3.44
C TYR A 6 0.51 -25.21 3.88
N ASP A 7 -0.08 -26.03 2.99
CA ASP A 7 -0.16 -27.48 3.15
C ASP A 7 1.17 -28.18 2.82
N ARG A 8 1.22 -29.50 3.00
CA ARG A 8 2.41 -30.33 2.71
C ARG A 8 2.86 -30.30 1.24
N ASN A 9 1.99 -29.87 0.33
CA ASN A 9 2.24 -29.76 -1.10
C ASN A 9 2.60 -28.32 -1.51
N GLY A 10 2.71 -27.39 -0.55
CA GLY A 10 3.00 -25.97 -0.81
C GLY A 10 1.78 -25.16 -1.26
N LYS A 11 0.55 -25.68 -1.15
CA LYS A 11 -0.67 -24.92 -1.45
C LYS A 11 -1.04 -24.04 -0.25
N GLN A 12 -1.24 -22.74 -0.49
CA GLN A 12 -1.73 -21.83 0.56
C GLN A 12 -3.16 -22.23 0.97
N ILE A 13 -3.37 -22.42 2.27
CA ILE A 13 -4.65 -22.84 2.85
C ILE A 13 -5.30 -21.78 3.74
N ALA A 14 -4.52 -20.82 4.25
CA ALA A 14 -5.03 -19.72 5.05
C ALA A 14 -4.06 -18.54 5.08
N GLU A 15 -4.61 -17.38 5.44
CA GLU A 15 -3.89 -16.15 5.77
C GLU A 15 -4.31 -15.73 7.18
N LEU A 16 -3.33 -15.52 8.06
CA LEU A 16 -3.53 -15.04 9.42
C LEU A 16 -3.16 -13.56 9.49
N GLY A 17 -4.16 -12.75 9.81
CA GLY A 17 -4.05 -11.32 10.06
C GLY A 17 -5.42 -10.76 10.42
N GLU A 18 -5.47 -9.77 11.33
CA GLU A 18 -6.73 -9.10 11.68
C GLU A 18 -7.29 -8.31 10.48
N GLU A 19 -6.40 -7.85 9.60
CA GLU A 19 -6.75 -7.15 8.38
C GLU A 19 -6.24 -7.90 7.15
N ARG A 20 -7.06 -7.92 6.10
CA ARG A 20 -6.66 -8.41 4.78
C ARG A 20 -5.82 -7.34 4.09
N ARG A 21 -4.50 -7.51 4.08
CA ARG A 21 -3.54 -6.62 3.42
C ARG A 21 -2.72 -7.40 2.41
N TYR A 22 -2.77 -6.96 1.16
CA TYR A 22 -1.91 -7.48 0.09
C TYR A 22 -0.80 -6.46 -0.19
N PRO A 23 0.45 -6.71 0.24
CA PRO A 23 1.54 -5.82 -0.10
C PRO A 23 1.75 -5.87 -1.62
N VAL A 24 1.76 -4.70 -2.24
CA VAL A 24 2.04 -4.51 -3.67
C VAL A 24 3.20 -3.54 -3.81
N ALA A 25 4.06 -3.77 -4.79
CA ALA A 25 5.10 -2.82 -5.12
C ALA A 25 4.48 -1.59 -5.83
N MET A 26 5.09 -0.42 -5.68
CA MET A 26 4.54 0.85 -6.18
C MET A 26 4.36 0.84 -7.71
N ASP A 27 5.25 0.15 -8.42
CA ASP A 27 5.21 -0.05 -9.87
C ASP A 27 4.05 -0.95 -10.34
N GLN A 28 3.42 -1.71 -9.43
CA GLN A 28 2.23 -2.51 -9.71
C GLN A 28 0.94 -1.70 -9.57
N ILE A 29 1.01 -0.48 -9.04
CA ILE A 29 -0.15 0.40 -8.85
C ILE A 29 -0.31 1.25 -10.12
N PRO A 30 -1.50 1.30 -10.75
CA PRO A 30 -1.73 2.18 -11.91
C PRO A 30 -1.43 3.64 -11.57
N GLU A 31 -0.68 4.33 -12.43
CA GLU A 31 -0.27 5.73 -12.22
C GLU A 31 -1.47 6.65 -11.95
N ASN A 32 -2.57 6.45 -12.68
CA ASN A 32 -3.80 7.21 -12.47
C ASN A 32 -4.38 7.03 -11.05
N LEU A 33 -4.25 5.83 -10.46
CA LEU A 33 -4.71 5.57 -9.10
C LEU A 33 -3.77 6.23 -8.08
N GLN A 34 -2.46 6.17 -8.31
CA GLN A 34 -1.47 6.88 -7.48
C GLN A 34 -1.78 8.38 -7.47
N ASN A 35 -1.96 8.98 -8.66
CA ASN A 35 -2.27 10.39 -8.82
C ASN A 35 -3.60 10.79 -8.19
N ALA A 36 -4.64 9.95 -8.29
CA ALA A 36 -5.93 10.23 -7.68
C ALA A 36 -5.85 10.29 -6.15
N VAL A 37 -5.12 9.36 -5.52
CA VAL A 37 -4.94 9.36 -4.06
C VAL A 37 -4.12 10.57 -3.62
N VAL A 38 -3.01 10.85 -4.30
CA VAL A 38 -2.18 12.05 -4.03
C VAL A 38 -3.02 13.31 -4.16
N ALA A 39 -3.82 13.47 -5.21
CA ALA A 39 -4.65 14.66 -5.40
C ALA A 39 -5.71 14.87 -4.29
N VAL A 40 -6.20 13.80 -3.66
CA VAL A 40 -7.22 13.86 -2.60
C VAL A 40 -6.59 14.10 -1.23
N GLU A 41 -5.52 13.40 -0.90
CA GLU A 41 -4.92 13.40 0.44
C GLU A 41 -3.84 14.48 0.60
N ASP A 42 -2.98 14.65 -0.41
CA ASP A 42 -1.86 15.58 -0.39
C ASP A 42 -1.35 15.88 -1.81
N ALA A 43 -1.91 16.90 -2.45
CA ALA A 43 -1.58 17.22 -3.83
C ALA A 43 -0.09 17.61 -4.04
N ARG A 44 0.65 17.91 -2.96
CA ARG A 44 2.06 18.32 -3.00
C ARG A 44 2.99 17.24 -2.44
N PHE A 45 2.49 16.02 -2.27
CA PHE A 45 3.21 14.90 -1.69
C PHE A 45 4.61 14.68 -2.29
N TYR A 46 4.76 14.84 -3.62
CA TYR A 46 6.04 14.70 -4.32
C TYR A 46 6.90 15.98 -4.34
N GLU A 47 6.33 17.12 -4.00
CA GLU A 47 7.01 18.42 -4.01
C GLU A 47 7.69 18.73 -2.67
N HIS A 48 7.22 18.12 -1.57
CA HIS A 48 7.80 18.29 -0.25
C HIS A 48 8.37 16.99 0.31
N GLY A 49 9.48 17.08 1.06
CA GLY A 49 10.18 15.95 1.66
C GLY A 49 9.47 15.27 2.84
N GLY A 50 8.13 15.21 2.82
CA GLY A 50 7.29 14.56 3.83
C GLY A 50 6.89 15.44 5.02
N VAL A 51 7.17 16.74 4.99
CA VAL A 51 6.67 17.72 5.97
C VAL A 51 6.20 18.97 5.23
N ASP A 52 4.90 19.22 5.24
CA ASP A 52 4.33 20.45 4.74
C ASP A 52 4.60 21.60 5.74
N MET A 53 5.62 22.42 5.46
CA MET A 53 5.93 23.60 6.28
C MET A 53 4.90 24.74 6.15
N MET A 54 3.93 24.62 5.25
CA MET A 54 2.85 25.61 5.05
C MET A 54 1.53 25.26 5.76
N GLY A 55 1.43 24.05 6.34
CA GLY A 55 0.23 23.57 7.03
C GLY A 55 0.34 23.66 8.56
N ILE A 56 0.26 24.88 9.12
CA ILE A 56 -0.19 25.12 10.51
C ILE A 56 -1.24 26.22 10.49
#